data_AF-A0A4Y5MZT2-F1
#
_entry.id   AF-A0A4Y5MZT2-F1
#
_cell.length_a   1.000
_cell.length_b   1.000
_cell.length_c   1.000
_cell.angle_alpha   90.00
_cell.angle_beta   90.00
_cell.angle_gamma   90.00
#
_symmetry.space_group_name_H-M   'P 1'
#
loop_
_entity.id
_entity.type
_entity.pdbx_description
1 polymer ?
#
loop_
_entity_poly.entity_id
_entity_poly.type
_entity_poly.pdbx_seq_one_letter_code
_entity_poly.pdbx_strand_id
1 'polypeptide(L)'
;MSHRIAYYVLHGTKVIPYNIYELLTPIALAHLIMGDGSAQRHGLIICTDCYCLEDVVRLINVLIIIYRVDCTIRVPKKNQYRIYIRERSVPLIRQIVKPHMCASMVYKFKI
;
A
#
# COMPACT_ATOMS: atom_id res chain seq x y z
N MET A 1 12.09 -13.38 9.85
CA MET A 1 12.81 -12.49 8.93
C MET A 1 11.93 -11.29 8.60
N SER A 2 12.21 -10.13 9.21
CA SER A 2 11.46 -8.88 9.01
C SER A 2 11.87 -8.25 7.68
N HIS A 3 11.16 -8.57 6.60
CA HIS A 3 11.35 -7.92 5.30
C HIS A 3 10.67 -6.54 5.34
N ARG A 4 11.39 -5.53 5.86
CA ARG A 4 10.98 -4.11 5.81
C ARG A 4 11.34 -3.54 4.44
N ILE A 5 10.59 -3.91 3.39
CA ILE A 5 10.95 -3.55 2.01
C ILE A 5 10.50 -2.12 1.63
N ALA A 6 9.59 -1.50 2.40
CA ALA A 6 8.89 -0.29 1.94
C ALA A 6 9.24 1.03 2.64
N TYR A 7 10.07 1.03 3.69
CA TYR A 7 10.37 2.28 4.42
C TYR A 7 11.79 2.37 4.93
N TYR A 8 12.33 3.58 4.83
CA TYR A 8 13.59 3.98 5.47
C TYR A 8 13.27 4.74 6.76
N VAL A 9 14.17 4.66 7.73
CA VAL A 9 14.09 5.49 8.93
C VAL A 9 15.10 6.61 8.76
N LEU A 10 14.62 7.81 8.45
CA LEU A 10 15.43 9.01 8.36
C LEU A 10 15.27 9.79 9.68
N HIS A 11 16.36 9.95 10.43
CA HIS A 11 16.36 10.64 11.74
C HIS A 11 15.30 10.14 12.74
N GLY A 12 14.99 8.84 12.72
CA GLY A 12 13.98 8.23 13.60
C GLY A 12 12.55 8.28 13.05
N THR A 13 12.31 8.91 11.90
CA THR A 13 11.00 8.99 11.24
C THR A 13 10.94 8.03 10.06
N LYS A 14 9.84 7.28 9.93
CA LYS A 14 9.61 6.43 8.75
C LYS A 14 9.30 7.31 7.54
N VAL A 15 10.00 7.07 6.44
CA VAL A 15 9.81 7.80 5.19
C VAL A 15 9.61 6.85 4.00
N ILE A 16 8.83 7.31 3.02
CA ILE A 16 8.75 6.67 1.71
C ILE A 16 9.89 7.21 0.83
N PRO A 17 10.81 6.37 0.33
CA PRO A 17 11.98 6.86 -0.39
C PRO A 17 11.62 7.51 -1.74
N TYR A 18 12.47 8.40 -2.23
CA TYR A 18 12.26 9.07 -3.52
C TYR A 18 12.31 8.11 -4.71
N ASN A 19 13.10 7.03 -4.62
CA ASN A 19 13.16 5.98 -5.64
C ASN A 19 12.10 4.86 -5.43
N ILE A 20 11.00 5.14 -4.72
CA ILE A 20 9.92 4.15 -4.51
C ILE A 20 9.33 3.61 -5.83
N TYR A 21 9.45 4.35 -6.94
CA TYR A 21 9.11 3.88 -8.28
C TYR A 21 9.84 2.59 -8.66
N GLU A 22 11.13 2.49 -8.34
CA GLU A 22 11.97 1.33 -8.63
C GLU A 22 11.77 0.21 -7.61
N LEU A 23 11.46 0.58 -6.35
CA LEU A 23 11.38 -0.35 -5.23
C LEU A 23 10.02 -1.03 -5.08
N LEU A 24 8.94 -0.41 -5.55
CA LEU A 24 7.57 -0.93 -5.41
C LEU A 24 7.28 -2.03 -6.45
N THR A 25 7.99 -3.15 -6.35
CA THR A 25 7.75 -4.38 -7.14
C THR A 25 6.45 -5.09 -6.73
N PRO A 26 5.93 -6.06 -7.52
CA PRO A 26 4.77 -6.86 -7.12
C PRO A 26 4.95 -7.56 -5.76
N ILE A 27 6.17 -8.02 -5.46
CA ILE A 27 6.54 -8.61 -4.17
C ILE A 27 6.48 -7.56 -3.06
N ALA A 28 7.06 -6.38 -3.26
CA ALA A 28 7.02 -5.30 -2.29
C ALA A 28 5.58 -4.84 -2.01
N LEU A 29 4.75 -4.72 -3.04
CA LEU A 29 3.33 -4.40 -2.90
C LEU A 29 2.56 -5.49 -2.16
N ALA A 30 2.87 -6.77 -2.41
CA ALA A 30 2.29 -7.88 -1.67
C ALA A 30 2.63 -7.78 -0.17
N HIS A 31 3.88 -7.52 0.17
CA HIS A 31 4.31 -7.32 1.57
C HIS A 31 3.62 -6.12 2.22
N LEU A 32 3.50 -4.99 1.50
CA LEU A 32 2.79 -3.80 1.98
C LEU A 32 1.32 -4.11 2.30
N ILE A 33 0.61 -4.83 1.42
CA ILE A 33 -0.79 -5.20 1.62
C ILE A 33 -0.94 -6.27 2.72
N MET A 34 -0.02 -7.22 2.84
CA MET A 34 -0.06 -8.20 3.92
C MET A 34 0.14 -7.57 5.29
N GLY A 35 1.07 -6.61 5.40
CA GLY A 35 1.38 -5.91 6.64
C GLY A 35 0.29 -4.90 7.04
N ASP A 36 -0.03 -3.98 6.11
CA ASP A 36 -0.83 -2.78 6.41
C ASP A 36 -2.17 -2.73 5.67
N GLY A 37 -2.50 -3.76 4.88
CA GLY A 37 -3.76 -3.85 4.16
C GLY A 37 -4.95 -4.22 5.04
N SER A 38 -6.13 -3.72 4.71
CA SER A 38 -7.39 -4.00 5.39
C SER A 38 -8.55 -3.98 4.39
N ALA A 39 -9.19 -5.14 4.22
CA ALA A 39 -10.36 -5.28 3.36
C ALA A 39 -11.50 -4.37 3.87
N GLN A 40 -12.18 -3.72 2.94
CA GLN A 40 -13.34 -2.87 3.19
C GLN A 40 -14.50 -3.36 2.34
N ARG A 41 -15.74 -3.04 2.74
CA ARG A 41 -16.96 -3.41 2.00
C ARG A 41 -16.91 -3.07 0.50
N HIS A 42 -16.23 -1.99 0.12
CA HIS A 42 -16.13 -1.50 -1.26
C HIS A 42 -14.69 -1.21 -1.66
N GLY A 43 -13.71 -1.99 -1.19
CA GLY A 43 -12.33 -1.78 -1.60
C GLY A 43 -11.28 -2.27 -0.60
N LEU A 44 -10.10 -1.70 -0.69
CA LEU A 44 -8.97 -2.05 0.18
C LEU A 44 -8.38 -0.76 0.77
N ILE A 45 -8.09 -0.76 2.07
CA ILE A 45 -7.30 0.29 2.71
C ILE A 45 -5.87 -0.22 2.92
N ILE A 46 -4.88 0.63 2.67
CA ILE A 46 -3.51 0.47 3.16
C ILE A 46 -3.29 1.53 4.25
N CYS A 47 -3.00 1.08 5.46
CA CYS A 47 -2.79 1.94 6.62
C CYS A 47 -1.40 2.58 6.59
N THR A 48 -1.33 3.80 6.05
CA THR A 48 -0.10 4.60 5.95
C THR A 48 -0.01 5.68 7.05
N ASP A 49 -0.64 5.44 8.20
CA ASP A 49 -0.82 6.44 9.28
C ASP A 49 0.50 6.96 9.88
N CYS A 50 1.62 6.28 9.63
CA CYS A 50 2.95 6.66 10.13
C CYS A 50 3.78 7.51 9.17
N TYR A 51 3.27 7.81 7.97
CA TYR A 51 3.97 8.64 6.97
C TYR A 51 3.33 10.03 6.87
N CYS A 52 4.12 11.00 6.42
CA CYS A 52 3.60 12.33 6.11
C CYS A 52 2.74 12.31 4.84
N LEU A 53 1.97 13.38 4.61
CA LEU A 53 1.12 13.49 3.42
C LEU A 53 1.92 13.38 2.12
N GLU A 54 3.08 14.03 2.05
CA GLU A 54 3.94 14.03 0.86
C GLU A 54 4.38 12.61 0.48
N ASP A 55 4.79 11.82 1.47
CA ASP A 55 5.18 10.43 1.29
C ASP A 55 4.03 9.55 0.78
N VAL A 56 2.83 9.75 1.34
CA VAL A 56 1.63 9.02 0.90
C VAL A 56 1.22 9.42 -0.52
N VAL A 57 1.35 10.70 -0.88
CA VAL A 57 1.12 11.18 -2.25
C VAL A 57 2.14 10.54 -3.21
N ARG A 58 3.42 10.47 -2.83
CA ARG A 58 4.46 9.82 -3.64
C ARG A 58 4.12 8.35 -3.90
N LEU A 59 3.70 7.63 -2.86
CA LEU A 59 3.30 6.23 -2.97
C LEU A 59 2.06 6.05 -3.87
N ILE A 60 1.05 6.92 -3.73
CA ILE A 60 -0.15 6.90 -4.59
C ILE A 60 0.21 7.14 -6.05
N ASN A 61 1.07 8.12 -6.34
CA ASN A 61 1.49 8.40 -7.70
C ASN A 61 2.14 7.17 -8.34
N VAL A 62 3.01 6.48 -7.62
CA VAL A 62 3.64 5.25 -8.12
C VAL A 62 2.62 4.13 -8.31
N LEU A 63 1.65 3.95 -7.41
CA LEU A 63 0.56 2.98 -7.58
C LEU A 63 -0.27 3.24 -8.85
N ILE A 64 -0.57 4.50 -9.14
CA ILE A 64 -1.32 4.89 -10.35
C ILE A 64 -0.46 4.68 -11.61
N ILE A 65 0.81 5.08 -11.58
CA ILE A 65 1.69 5.04 -12.76
C ILE A 65 2.08 3.61 -13.12
N ILE A 66 2.47 2.79 -12.15
CA ILE A 66 2.97 1.42 -12.43
C ILE A 66 1.82 0.44 -12.57
N TYR A 67 0.83 0.52 -11.68
CA TYR A 67 -0.18 -0.53 -11.55
C TYR A 67 -1.55 -0.12 -12.08
N ARG A 68 -1.73 1.12 -12.56
CA ARG A 68 -3.01 1.66 -13.05
C ARG A 68 -4.14 1.49 -12.03
N VAL A 69 -3.78 1.63 -10.76
CA VAL A 69 -4.69 1.43 -9.63
C VAL A 69 -5.43 2.71 -9.37
N ASP A 70 -6.74 2.62 -9.26
CA ASP A 70 -7.56 3.73 -8.85
C ASP A 70 -7.66 3.80 -7.33
N CYS A 71 -6.95 4.78 -6.75
CA CYS A 71 -6.88 4.98 -5.32
C CYS A 71 -6.93 6.46 -4.93
N THR A 72 -7.28 6.73 -3.68
CA THR A 72 -7.32 8.09 -3.11
C THR A 72 -6.79 8.09 -1.67
N ILE A 73 -6.48 9.28 -1.16
CA ILE A 73 -6.18 9.47 0.25
C ILE A 73 -7.49 9.51 1.05
N ARG A 74 -7.51 8.82 2.19
CA ARG A 74 -8.50 8.99 3.25
C ARG A 74 -7.82 9.52 4.50
N VAL A 75 -8.51 10.42 5.20
CA VAL A 75 -7.99 11.09 6.41
C VAL A 75 -8.93 10.79 7.58
N PRO A 76 -8.81 9.62 8.24
CA PRO A 76 -9.69 9.26 9.35
C PRO A 76 -9.50 10.16 10.58
N LYS A 77 -8.29 10.70 10.77
CA LYS A 77 -7.95 11.64 11.85
C LYS A 77 -6.93 12.65 11.32
N LYS A 78 -6.80 13.79 12.01
CA LYS A 78 -5.78 14.80 11.69
C LYS A 78 -4.40 14.14 11.62
N ASN A 79 -3.69 14.38 10.52
CA ASN A 79 -2.35 13.84 10.23
C ASN A 79 -2.27 12.30 10.15
N GLN A 80 -3.39 11.59 9.95
CA GLN A 80 -3.39 10.18 9.62
C GLN A 80 -3.88 10.01 8.19
N TYR A 81 -3.01 9.51 7.33
CA TYR A 81 -3.28 9.39 5.90
C TYR A 81 -3.30 7.90 5.54
N ARG A 82 -4.35 7.46 4.87
CA ARG A 82 -4.52 6.08 4.39
C ARG A 82 -4.76 6.08 2.90
N ILE A 83 -4.22 5.07 2.22
CA ILE A 83 -4.52 4.85 0.81
C ILE A 83 -5.77 3.98 0.73
N TYR A 84 -6.80 4.45 0.05
CA TYR A 84 -7.99 3.69 -0.26
C TYR A 84 -7.99 3.33 -1.73
N ILE A 85 -7.90 2.04 -2.02
CA ILE A 85 -8.02 1.46 -3.35
C ILE A 85 -9.50 1.14 -3.59
N ARG A 86 -10.07 1.69 -4.67
CA ARG A 86 -11.48 1.46 -4.99
C ARG A 86 -11.70 0.01 -5.42
N GLU A 87 -12.89 -0.50 -5.13
CA GLU A 87 -13.33 -1.87 -5.46
C GLU A 87 -12.96 -2.30 -6.89
N ARG A 88 -13.21 -1.41 -7.87
CA ARG A 88 -12.91 -1.65 -9.29
C ARG A 88 -11.45 -2.01 -9.59
N SER A 89 -10.49 -1.56 -8.77
CA SER A 89 -9.07 -1.87 -8.95
C SER A 89 -8.58 -3.02 -8.07
N VAL A 90 -9.40 -3.54 -7.16
CA VAL A 90 -9.00 -4.66 -6.29
C VAL A 90 -8.75 -5.96 -7.07
N PRO A 91 -9.57 -6.37 -8.06
CA PRO A 91 -9.27 -7.56 -8.85
C PRO A 91 -7.89 -7.49 -9.53
N LEU A 92 -7.54 -6.32 -10.07
CA LEU A 92 -6.24 -6.07 -10.72
C LEU A 92 -5.09 -6.20 -9.73
N ILE A 93 -5.15 -5.47 -8.60
CA ILE A 93 -4.16 -5.59 -7.52
C ILE A 93 -4.00 -7.05 -7.09
N ARG A 94 -5.13 -7.73 -6.83
CA ARG A 94 -5.15 -9.12 -6.35
C ARG A 94 -4.45 -10.05 -7.32
N GLN A 95 -4.67 -9.90 -8.62
CA GLN A 95 -3.99 -10.71 -9.65
C GLN A 95 -2.47 -10.52 -9.59
N ILE A 96 -2.01 -9.28 -9.39
CA ILE A 96 -0.58 -8.93 -9.35
C ILE A 96 0.09 -9.48 -8.08
N VAL A 97 -0.55 -9.33 -6.92
CA VAL A 97 0.12 -9.61 -5.63
C VAL A 97 -0.12 -11.01 -5.10
N LYS A 98 -1.26 -11.66 -5.42
CA LYS A 98 -1.63 -12.97 -4.86
C LYS A 98 -0.54 -14.05 -5.02
N PRO A 99 0.19 -14.14 -6.15
CA PRO A 99 1.30 -15.11 -6.28
C PRO A 99 2.44 -14.92 -5.28
N HIS A 100 2.57 -13.73 -4.69
CA HIS A 100 3.63 -13.35 -3.77
C HIS A 100 3.15 -13.25 -2.31
N MET A 101 1.90 -13.64 -2.03
CA MET A 101 1.33 -13.61 -0.68
C MET A 101 1.41 -14.97 0.02
N CYS A 102 1.58 -14.94 1.34
CA CYS A 102 1.35 -16.11 2.17
C CYS A 102 -0.13 -16.51 2.13
N ALA A 103 -0.43 -17.80 2.00
CA ALA A 103 -1.80 -18.32 1.93
C ALA A 103 -2.68 -17.85 3.10
N SER A 104 -2.12 -17.77 4.31
CA SER A 104 -2.79 -17.28 5.53
C SER A 104 -3.12 -15.79 5.51
N MET A 105 -2.61 -15.01 4.55
CA MET A 105 -2.85 -13.56 4.41
C MET A 105 -3.74 -13.21 3.21
N VAL A 106 -4.13 -14.19 2.38
CA VAL A 106 -4.98 -13.95 1.20
C VAL A 106 -6.38 -13.45 1.60
N TYR A 107 -6.81 -13.64 2.85
CA TYR A 107 -8.07 -13.10 3.37
C TYR A 107 -8.16 -11.57 3.27
N LYS A 108 -7.02 -10.85 3.15
CA LYS A 108 -6.97 -9.39 2.95
C LYS A 108 -7.68 -8.92 1.67
N PHE A 109 -8.02 -9.84 0.76
CA PHE A 109 -8.79 -9.57 -0.45
C PHE A 109 -10.23 -10.09 -0.42
N LYS A 110 -10.72 -10.59 0.73
CA LYS A 110 -12.12 -10.94 0.90
C LYS A 110 -12.92 -9.64 1.11
N ILE A 111 -13.49 -9.15 0.02
CA ILE A 111 -14.40 -7.99 -0.05
C ILE A 111 -15.82 -8.52 -0.20
#